data_AF-A0A502CCD7-F1
#
_entry.id   AF-A0A502CCD7-F1
#
_cell.length_a   1.000
_cell.length_b   1.000
_cell.length_c   1.000
_cell.angle_alpha   90.00
_cell.angle_beta   90.00
_cell.angle_gamma   90.00
#
_symmetry.space_group_name_H-M   'P 1'
#
loop_
_entity.id
_entity.type
_entity.pdbx_description
1 polymer ?
#
loop_
_entity_poly.entity_id
_entity_poly.type
_entity_poly.pdbx_seq_one_letter_code
_entity_poly.pdbx_strand_id
1 'polypeptide(L)'
;MTDTPDAEAIDPQALDGVEEGKRLIRLGGDTGLSLAERLSERFQRLTWRTPIHTMRLRGRYPLKLIAVPGDPVIGDIKRGQALLAGTVSFQGEHHALDALDFGRRDWSRPFADYVHSFAWLRDLSTVATRPQGAPIAERLLARWLDAYSDKVDALAWRPDLWGRRILFWTSHAPLILSSTDLVYRSSVLNTLARGARHLDRGADKAAPGSRRIAAWCGVVAAGLLIPGGDPRKSFGEAGLARALAGGLSDDGGAVSRSPAMLLDAIMLLAMLRETYAARRLELPDPVQAALARMVPALLGTTHGDRALASWQGGGPATADRVAAVIEASGVRTRPLRQARDWGYQRLAAGSAVLIVDAAPPPVARLVESGCASTLAFEFSDGTARLIVNCGGSQAASTQLPKKIIGGLRTTAAHSTLIVGDSNSTAIHPDGTLGRGVAEVELSRQESAAASRIEASHDGYVRRWGFVHRRQLMLTGDGRELRGEDALLPSGRKRKAPTTPFAIRFHLGARVEASATADGLAAILRVPGGALWQFRCRGGMLTIDDSLWIDGQGRPIATQQLVVVGEAAAGGASVSWALKRAA
;
A
#
# COMPACT_ATOMS: atom_id res chain seq x y z
N MET A 1 -25.09 16.63 45.15
CA MET A 1 -23.63 16.84 45.16
C MET A 1 -23.02 15.48 44.94
N THR A 2 -22.81 15.12 43.68
CA THR A 2 -22.43 13.77 43.26
C THR A 2 -21.19 13.91 42.40
N ASP A 3 -20.11 13.29 42.88
CA ASP A 3 -18.80 13.19 42.25
C ASP A 3 -18.90 12.67 40.82
N THR A 4 -18.18 13.35 39.94
CA THR A 4 -17.81 12.88 38.60
C THR A 4 -16.37 12.38 38.72
N PRO A 5 -16.03 11.14 38.31
CA PRO A 5 -14.64 10.71 38.31
C PRO A 5 -13.91 11.39 37.16
N ASP A 6 -12.77 11.99 37.48
CA ASP A 6 -11.83 12.61 36.55
C ASP A 6 -11.44 11.62 35.44
N ALA A 7 -11.61 12.06 34.19
CA ALA A 7 -11.03 11.40 33.05
C ALA A 7 -9.51 11.50 33.15
N GLU A 8 -8.82 10.37 33.33
CA GLU A 8 -7.37 10.29 33.23
C GLU A 8 -6.92 10.88 31.89
N ALA A 9 -6.26 12.04 31.95
CA ALA A 9 -5.58 12.64 30.82
C ALA A 9 -4.46 11.71 30.37
N ILE A 10 -4.63 11.10 29.20
CA ILE A 10 -3.58 10.32 28.54
C ILE A 10 -2.39 11.24 28.29
N ASP A 11 -1.27 10.97 28.96
CA ASP A 11 0.00 11.68 28.78
C ASP A 11 0.47 11.58 27.31
N PRO A 12 0.54 12.70 26.57
CA PRO A 12 0.99 12.70 25.18
C PRO A 12 2.46 12.25 25.00
N GLN A 13 3.28 12.24 26.06
CA GLN A 13 4.68 11.78 26.00
C GLN A 13 4.80 10.24 26.09
N ALA A 14 3.79 9.54 26.61
CA ALA A 14 3.84 8.08 26.75
C ALA A 14 3.73 7.33 25.40
N LEU A 15 3.25 7.98 24.34
CA LEU A 15 3.18 7.42 22.98
C LEU A 15 4.49 7.60 22.18
N ASP A 16 5.46 8.34 22.70
CA ASP A 16 6.79 8.57 22.10
C ASP A 16 7.84 7.52 22.54
N GLY A 17 7.41 6.41 23.16
CA GLY A 17 8.26 5.34 23.68
C GLY A 17 9.08 4.62 22.61
N VAL A 18 10.16 5.24 22.15
CA VAL A 18 11.23 4.58 21.40
C VAL A 18 12.01 3.73 22.39
N GLU A 19 11.76 2.43 22.40
CA GLU A 19 12.55 1.50 23.19
C GLU A 19 13.89 1.27 22.49
N GLU A 20 14.98 1.64 23.17
CA GLU A 20 16.33 1.31 22.76
C GLU A 20 16.60 -0.18 23.02
N GLY A 21 17.30 -0.82 22.09
CA GLY A 21 17.69 -2.21 22.28
C GLY A 21 17.81 -3.01 20.99
N LYS A 22 18.32 -4.24 21.14
CA LYS A 22 18.48 -5.22 20.06
C LYS A 22 17.23 -6.08 19.96
N ARG A 23 16.76 -6.32 18.73
CA ARG A 23 15.59 -7.12 18.41
C ARG A 23 15.89 -8.04 17.23
N LEU A 24 15.31 -9.24 17.26
CA LEU A 24 15.37 -10.21 16.17
C LEU A 24 13.95 -10.44 15.65
N ILE A 25 13.73 -10.12 14.38
CA ILE A 25 12.45 -10.33 13.68
C ILE A 25 12.62 -11.55 12.77
N ARG A 26 11.78 -12.57 12.98
CA ARG A 26 11.80 -13.82 12.21
C ARG A 26 10.56 -13.95 11.34
N LEU A 27 10.73 -14.44 10.12
CA LEU A 27 9.60 -14.95 9.35
C LEU A 27 9.16 -16.29 9.95
N GLY A 28 7.91 -16.38 10.44
CA GLY A 28 7.32 -17.67 10.80
C GLY A 28 7.30 -18.58 9.57
N GLY A 29 8.01 -19.70 9.65
CA GLY A 29 8.22 -20.58 8.49
C GLY A 29 6.90 -21.09 7.95
N ASP A 30 6.59 -20.76 6.70
CA ASP A 30 5.64 -21.56 5.93
C ASP A 30 5.85 -21.41 4.43
N THR A 31 5.83 -22.56 3.76
CA THR A 31 5.97 -22.69 2.31
C THR A 31 4.81 -22.05 1.57
N GLY A 32 5.03 -21.60 0.32
CA GLY A 32 3.99 -21.01 -0.52
C GLY A 32 2.76 -21.91 -0.68
N LEU A 33 1.65 -21.31 -1.17
CA LEU A 33 0.35 -21.98 -1.33
C LEU A 33 0.48 -23.42 -1.85
N SER A 34 -0.14 -24.37 -1.14
CA SER A 34 -0.15 -25.76 -1.61
C SER A 34 -0.92 -25.86 -2.94
N LEU A 35 -0.55 -26.82 -3.77
CA LEU A 35 -1.25 -27.09 -5.03
C LEU A 35 -2.77 -27.30 -4.80
N ALA A 36 -3.14 -27.86 -3.64
CA ALA A 36 -4.51 -28.12 -3.22
C ALA A 36 -5.31 -26.83 -2.96
N GLU A 37 -4.70 -25.79 -2.40
CA GLU A 37 -5.36 -24.49 -2.18
C GLU A 37 -5.60 -23.75 -3.50
N ARG A 38 -4.62 -23.78 -4.42
CA ARG A 38 -4.78 -23.21 -5.78
C ARG A 38 -5.86 -23.92 -6.60
N LEU A 39 -6.00 -25.24 -6.43
CA LEU A 39 -7.05 -26.04 -7.04
C LEU A 39 -8.42 -25.77 -6.40
N SER A 40 -8.47 -25.62 -5.07
CA SER A 40 -9.68 -25.26 -4.33
C SER A 40 -10.22 -23.89 -4.76
N GLU A 41 -9.37 -22.88 -4.94
CA GLU A 41 -9.79 -21.58 -5.48
C GLU A 41 -10.41 -21.68 -6.88
N ARG A 42 -9.84 -22.51 -7.77
CA ARG A 42 -10.39 -22.75 -9.11
C ARG A 42 -11.72 -23.50 -9.05
N PHE A 43 -11.83 -24.52 -8.20
CA PHE A 43 -13.05 -25.30 -8.02
C PHE A 43 -14.18 -24.46 -7.41
N GLN A 44 -13.85 -23.58 -6.46
CA GLN A 44 -14.81 -22.65 -5.86
C GLN A 44 -15.33 -21.60 -6.83
N ARG A 45 -14.50 -21.08 -7.75
CA ARG A 45 -14.97 -20.21 -8.84
C ARG A 45 -16.00 -20.89 -9.76
N LEU A 46 -15.93 -22.22 -9.88
CA LEU A 46 -16.91 -23.01 -10.63
C LEU A 46 -18.21 -23.19 -9.83
N THR A 47 -18.15 -23.28 -8.49
CA THR A 47 -19.37 -23.42 -7.65
C THR A 47 -20.31 -22.21 -7.70
N TRP A 48 -19.80 -21.01 -7.99
CA TRP A 48 -20.62 -19.78 -8.08
C TRP A 48 -21.49 -19.72 -9.34
N ARG A 49 -21.21 -20.57 -10.33
CA ARG A 49 -21.98 -20.70 -11.57
C ARG A 49 -23.13 -21.71 -11.48
N THR A 50 -23.35 -22.32 -10.31
CA THR A 50 -24.37 -23.36 -10.14
C THR A 50 -25.77 -22.77 -9.92
N PRO A 51 -26.85 -23.44 -10.39
CA PRO A 51 -28.23 -23.01 -10.17
C PRO A 51 -28.60 -22.86 -8.69
N ILE A 52 -27.96 -23.64 -7.82
CA ILE A 52 -28.13 -23.60 -6.36
C ILE A 52 -27.66 -22.27 -5.78
N HIS A 53 -26.53 -21.73 -6.28
CA HIS A 53 -26.05 -20.42 -5.87
C HIS A 53 -27.04 -19.31 -6.31
N THR A 54 -27.54 -19.36 -7.55
CA THR A 54 -28.54 -18.42 -8.06
C THR A 54 -29.86 -18.47 -7.27
N MET A 55 -30.32 -19.66 -6.87
CA MET A 55 -31.52 -19.83 -6.04
C MET A 55 -31.33 -19.21 -4.65
N ARG A 56 -30.15 -19.35 -4.05
CA ARG A 56 -29.80 -18.73 -2.74
C ARG A 56 -29.69 -17.20 -2.83
N LEU A 57 -29.49 -16.66 -4.03
CA LEU A 57 -29.56 -15.23 -4.32
C LEU A 57 -31.00 -14.75 -4.61
N ARG A 58 -32.06 -15.52 -4.29
CA ARG A 58 -33.46 -15.02 -4.24
C ARG A 58 -33.88 -14.60 -2.82
N GLY A 59 -34.67 -13.52 -2.70
CA GLY A 59 -35.09 -12.95 -1.41
C GLY A 59 -35.86 -11.65 -1.58
N ARG A 60 -36.41 -11.10 -0.49
CA ARG A 60 -37.09 -9.79 -0.49
C ARG A 60 -36.11 -8.70 -0.91
N TYR A 61 -36.55 -7.79 -1.78
CA TYR A 61 -35.78 -6.66 -2.26
C TYR A 61 -36.29 -5.35 -1.62
N PRO A 62 -35.39 -4.39 -1.36
CA PRO A 62 -35.77 -3.13 -0.75
C PRO A 62 -36.41 -2.19 -1.78
N LEU A 63 -37.43 -1.43 -1.35
CA LEU A 63 -38.04 -0.36 -2.15
C LEU A 63 -37.26 0.97 -2.06
N LYS A 64 -36.47 1.12 -1.00
CA LYS A 64 -35.59 2.26 -0.72
C LYS A 64 -34.46 1.86 0.22
N LEU A 65 -33.37 2.64 0.22
CA LEU A 65 -32.35 2.59 1.27
C LEU A 65 -32.89 3.25 2.54
N ILE A 66 -32.40 2.81 3.71
CA ILE A 66 -32.75 3.41 5.01
C ILE A 66 -32.14 4.82 5.12
N ALA A 67 -30.90 4.98 4.66
CA ALA A 67 -30.16 6.23 4.64
C ALA A 67 -29.21 6.26 3.44
N VAL A 68 -28.64 7.42 3.16
CA VAL A 68 -27.61 7.64 2.14
C VAL A 68 -26.42 8.29 2.83
N PRO A 69 -25.32 7.57 3.08
CA PRO A 69 -24.14 8.14 3.71
C PRO A 69 -23.39 9.09 2.78
N GLY A 70 -22.57 9.97 3.35
CA GLY A 70 -21.57 10.71 2.58
C GLY A 70 -20.40 9.82 2.16
N ASP A 71 -19.64 10.25 1.16
CA ASP A 71 -18.28 9.78 0.92
C ASP A 71 -17.30 10.82 1.50
N PRO A 72 -16.55 10.52 2.56
CA PRO A 72 -15.73 11.53 3.25
C PRO A 72 -14.44 11.84 2.47
N VAL A 73 -14.15 11.15 1.38
CA VAL A 73 -12.92 11.28 0.61
C VAL A 73 -13.20 11.84 -0.77
N ILE A 74 -12.44 12.89 -1.13
CA ILE A 74 -12.49 13.49 -2.46
C ILE A 74 -11.86 12.56 -3.50
N GLY A 75 -12.47 12.48 -4.68
CA GLY A 75 -11.98 11.74 -5.84
C GLY A 75 -10.87 12.48 -6.59
N ASP A 76 -10.37 11.83 -7.63
CA ASP A 76 -9.38 12.43 -8.53
C ASP A 76 -10.08 13.31 -9.57
N ILE A 77 -9.75 14.60 -9.52
CA ILE A 77 -10.32 15.63 -10.40
C ILE A 77 -10.06 15.30 -11.87
N LYS A 78 -8.87 14.82 -12.24
CA LYS A 78 -8.53 14.53 -13.63
C LYS A 78 -9.32 13.34 -14.16
N ARG A 79 -9.48 12.29 -13.37
CA ARG A 79 -10.32 11.14 -13.74
C ARG A 79 -11.80 11.54 -13.83
N GLY A 80 -12.28 12.38 -12.92
CA GLY A 80 -13.63 12.94 -12.98
C GLY A 80 -13.89 13.74 -14.25
N GLN A 81 -12.97 14.65 -14.59
CA GLN A 81 -13.06 15.45 -15.82
C GLN A 81 -13.02 14.59 -17.07
N ALA A 82 -12.20 13.53 -17.09
CA ALA A 82 -12.18 12.58 -18.19
C ALA A 82 -13.55 11.89 -18.37
N LEU A 83 -14.22 11.51 -17.28
CA LEU A 83 -15.57 10.91 -17.34
C LEU A 83 -16.59 11.87 -17.95
N LEU A 84 -16.56 13.15 -17.56
CA LEU A 84 -17.39 14.20 -18.17
C LEU A 84 -17.08 14.38 -19.66
N ALA A 85 -15.82 14.22 -20.06
CA ALA A 85 -15.36 14.26 -21.45
C ALA A 85 -15.57 12.93 -22.21
N GLY A 86 -16.33 11.97 -21.66
CA GLY A 86 -16.67 10.73 -22.36
C GLY A 86 -15.59 9.65 -22.34
N THR A 87 -14.60 9.72 -21.43
CA THR A 87 -13.53 8.72 -21.31
C THR A 87 -13.34 8.26 -19.86
N VAL A 88 -13.27 6.95 -19.63
CA VAL A 88 -12.81 6.40 -18.34
C VAL A 88 -11.30 6.14 -18.40
N SER A 89 -10.57 6.61 -17.39
CA SER A 89 -9.10 6.55 -17.36
C SER A 89 -8.61 6.02 -16.02
N PHE A 90 -7.70 5.05 -16.01
CA PHE A 90 -7.07 4.57 -14.78
C PHE A 90 -5.68 3.98 -15.06
N GLN A 91 -4.65 4.44 -14.34
CA GLN A 91 -3.25 3.98 -14.47
C GLN A 91 -2.74 3.90 -15.92
N GLY A 92 -3.02 4.93 -16.73
CA GLY A 92 -2.59 5.00 -18.13
C GLY A 92 -3.43 4.18 -19.12
N GLU A 93 -4.43 3.44 -18.65
CA GLU A 93 -5.41 2.80 -19.52
C GLU A 93 -6.63 3.71 -19.71
N HIS A 94 -7.08 3.86 -20.96
CA HIS A 94 -8.14 4.80 -21.35
C HIS A 94 -9.13 4.10 -22.27
N HIS A 95 -10.44 4.24 -21.99
CA HIS A 95 -11.51 3.72 -22.82
C HIS A 95 -12.62 4.76 -22.98
N ALA A 96 -13.13 4.93 -24.20
CA ALA A 96 -14.31 5.75 -24.44
C ALA A 96 -15.52 5.13 -23.74
N LEU A 97 -16.36 5.96 -23.08
CA LEU A 97 -17.51 5.48 -22.33
C LEU A 97 -18.49 4.71 -23.22
N ASP A 98 -18.68 5.17 -24.46
CA ASP A 98 -19.63 4.54 -25.39
C ASP A 98 -19.15 3.17 -25.86
N ALA A 99 -17.83 2.97 -25.95
CA ALA A 99 -17.20 1.71 -26.32
C ALA A 99 -16.98 0.76 -25.12
N LEU A 100 -17.32 1.19 -23.90
CA LEU A 100 -17.13 0.38 -22.70
C LEU A 100 -18.14 -0.76 -22.68
N ASP A 101 -17.63 -1.97 -22.91
CA ASP A 101 -18.35 -3.24 -22.77
C ASP A 101 -17.85 -3.98 -21.52
N PHE A 102 -18.71 -4.07 -20.52
CA PHE A 102 -18.43 -4.73 -19.26
C PHE A 102 -18.20 -6.24 -19.39
N GLY A 103 -18.67 -6.88 -20.46
CA GLY A 103 -18.45 -8.30 -20.73
C GLY A 103 -17.04 -8.64 -21.24
N ARG A 104 -16.27 -7.64 -21.69
CA ARG A 104 -14.91 -7.81 -22.19
C ARG A 104 -13.93 -8.23 -21.09
N ARG A 105 -12.86 -8.91 -21.49
CA ARG A 105 -11.83 -9.48 -20.58
C ARG A 105 -10.41 -9.04 -20.90
N ASP A 106 -10.23 -8.10 -21.81
CA ASP A 106 -8.93 -7.62 -22.28
C ASP A 106 -8.39 -6.42 -21.49
N TRP A 107 -9.16 -5.90 -20.52
CA TRP A 107 -8.71 -4.85 -19.63
C TRP A 107 -7.55 -5.30 -18.75
N SER A 108 -6.65 -4.36 -18.43
CA SER A 108 -5.69 -4.62 -17.36
C SER A 108 -6.41 -4.85 -16.04
N ARG A 109 -5.78 -5.62 -15.16
CA ARG A 109 -6.34 -5.91 -13.83
C ARG A 109 -6.62 -4.66 -13.00
N PRO A 110 -5.73 -3.65 -12.90
CA PRO A 110 -6.02 -2.43 -12.16
C PRO A 110 -7.22 -1.66 -12.72
N PHE A 111 -7.33 -1.53 -14.05
CA PHE A 111 -8.46 -0.86 -14.70
C PHE A 111 -9.77 -1.61 -14.45
N ALA A 112 -9.77 -2.93 -14.60
CA ALA A 112 -10.95 -3.75 -14.34
C ALA A 112 -11.40 -3.68 -12.88
N ASP A 113 -10.47 -3.68 -11.91
CA ASP A 113 -10.79 -3.52 -10.49
C ASP A 113 -11.38 -2.12 -10.20
N TYR A 114 -10.84 -1.06 -10.80
CA TYR A 114 -11.38 0.31 -10.68
C TYR A 114 -12.79 0.44 -11.26
N VAL A 115 -13.02 -0.08 -12.47
CA VAL A 115 -14.32 -0.05 -13.16
C VAL A 115 -15.35 -0.91 -12.43
N HIS A 116 -15.01 -2.15 -12.09
CA HIS A 116 -15.92 -3.05 -11.41
C HIS A 116 -16.12 -2.71 -9.93
N SER A 117 -15.25 -1.97 -9.26
CA SER A 117 -15.54 -1.49 -7.89
C SER A 117 -16.51 -0.30 -7.85
N PHE A 118 -16.72 0.38 -8.99
CA PHE A 118 -17.45 1.65 -9.09
C PHE A 118 -16.75 2.81 -8.35
N ALA A 119 -15.44 2.71 -8.11
CA ALA A 119 -14.65 3.79 -7.52
C ALA A 119 -14.70 5.08 -8.36
N TRP A 120 -14.95 4.97 -9.66
CA TRP A 120 -15.15 6.09 -10.57
C TRP A 120 -16.37 6.97 -10.21
N LEU A 121 -17.34 6.48 -9.42
CA LEU A 121 -18.46 7.30 -8.94
C LEU A 121 -17.96 8.46 -8.08
N ARG A 122 -16.94 8.22 -7.23
CA ARG A 122 -16.31 9.26 -6.42
C ARG A 122 -15.60 10.30 -7.28
N ASP A 123 -14.88 9.84 -8.30
CA ASP A 123 -14.16 10.74 -9.20
C ASP A 123 -15.15 11.62 -9.98
N LEU A 124 -16.27 11.05 -10.44
CA LEU A 124 -17.35 11.80 -11.09
C LEU A 124 -18.04 12.78 -10.12
N SER A 125 -18.41 12.32 -8.92
CA SER A 125 -19.12 13.15 -7.92
C SER A 125 -18.28 14.35 -7.46
N THR A 126 -16.96 14.25 -7.56
CA THR A 126 -16.02 15.31 -7.17
C THR A 126 -16.10 16.52 -8.09
N VAL A 127 -16.40 16.31 -9.37
CA VAL A 127 -16.32 17.37 -10.40
C VAL A 127 -17.67 17.71 -11.03
N ALA A 128 -18.68 16.86 -10.85
CA ALA A 128 -19.97 16.99 -11.52
C ALA A 128 -21.08 17.37 -10.53
N THR A 129 -21.92 18.32 -10.95
CA THR A 129 -23.24 18.48 -10.33
C THR A 129 -24.12 17.28 -10.65
N ARG A 130 -25.18 17.04 -9.86
CA ARG A 130 -26.11 15.92 -10.10
C ARG A 130 -26.66 15.89 -11.54
N PRO A 131 -27.15 17.00 -12.14
CA PRO A 131 -27.65 16.99 -13.52
C PRO A 131 -26.60 16.58 -14.57
N GLN A 132 -25.31 16.86 -14.32
CA GLN A 132 -24.22 16.49 -15.21
C GLN A 132 -23.77 15.03 -14.99
N GLY A 133 -23.64 14.61 -13.73
CA GLY A 133 -23.10 13.30 -13.37
C GLY A 133 -24.09 12.14 -13.51
N ALA A 134 -25.37 12.35 -13.16
CA ALA A 134 -26.36 11.28 -13.14
C ALA A 134 -26.53 10.57 -14.50
N PRO A 135 -26.64 11.28 -15.65
CA PRO A 135 -26.75 10.60 -16.95
C PRO A 135 -25.57 9.67 -17.28
N ILE A 136 -24.36 10.06 -16.88
CA ILE A 136 -23.15 9.23 -17.08
C ILE A 136 -23.19 8.01 -16.15
N ALA A 137 -23.49 8.25 -14.87
CA ALA A 137 -23.50 7.21 -13.84
C ALA A 137 -24.57 6.16 -14.11
N GLU A 138 -25.79 6.59 -14.44
CA GLU A 138 -26.93 5.71 -14.73
C GLU A 138 -26.69 4.91 -16.02
N ARG A 139 -26.13 5.51 -17.06
CA ARG A 139 -25.77 4.79 -18.31
C ARG A 139 -24.75 3.69 -18.05
N LEU A 140 -23.68 3.97 -17.31
CA LEU A 140 -22.66 2.97 -16.98
C LEU A 140 -23.18 1.88 -16.05
N LEU A 141 -24.01 2.26 -15.07
CA LEU A 141 -24.63 1.30 -14.17
C LEU A 141 -25.61 0.37 -14.93
N ALA A 142 -26.47 0.92 -15.79
CA ALA A 142 -27.38 0.13 -16.62
C ALA A 142 -26.63 -0.93 -17.45
N ARG A 143 -25.56 -0.54 -18.15
CA ARG A 143 -24.71 -1.50 -18.90
C ARG A 143 -24.10 -2.57 -18.01
N TRP A 144 -23.65 -2.22 -16.80
CA TRP A 144 -23.12 -3.20 -15.85
C TRP A 144 -24.22 -4.16 -15.36
N LEU A 145 -25.43 -3.64 -15.10
CA LEU A 145 -26.59 -4.45 -14.72
C LEU A 145 -26.95 -5.43 -15.84
N ASP A 146 -27.00 -4.99 -17.10
CA ASP A 146 -27.30 -5.87 -18.24
C ASP A 146 -26.29 -7.02 -18.35
N ALA A 147 -25.01 -6.73 -18.09
CA ALA A 147 -23.95 -7.74 -18.15
C ALA A 147 -23.95 -8.71 -16.95
N TYR A 148 -24.26 -8.23 -15.74
CA TYR A 148 -23.90 -8.92 -14.49
C TYR A 148 -24.95 -8.95 -13.39
N SER A 149 -26.09 -8.26 -13.50
CA SER A 149 -27.13 -8.28 -12.48
C SER A 149 -27.64 -9.71 -12.24
N ASP A 150 -27.96 -10.43 -13.32
CA ASP A 150 -28.46 -11.81 -13.28
C ASP A 150 -27.38 -12.88 -13.40
N LYS A 151 -26.17 -12.51 -13.82
CA LYS A 151 -25.08 -13.43 -14.11
C LYS A 151 -23.93 -13.25 -13.12
N VAL A 152 -23.70 -14.29 -12.32
CA VAL A 152 -22.54 -14.34 -11.41
C VAL A 152 -21.28 -14.64 -12.22
N ASP A 153 -20.35 -13.68 -12.20
CA ASP A 153 -19.06 -13.75 -12.89
C ASP A 153 -17.89 -13.71 -11.89
N ALA A 154 -16.80 -14.44 -12.19
CA ALA A 154 -15.68 -14.58 -11.28
C ALA A 154 -14.94 -13.27 -10.97
N LEU A 155 -14.95 -12.29 -11.88
CA LEU A 155 -14.35 -10.98 -11.67
C LEU A 155 -15.39 -10.00 -11.14
N ALA A 156 -16.49 -9.79 -11.85
CA ALA A 156 -17.47 -8.76 -11.47
C ALA A 156 -18.14 -9.01 -10.10
N TRP A 157 -18.21 -10.28 -9.68
CA TRP A 157 -18.74 -10.69 -8.38
C TRP A 157 -17.66 -11.06 -7.35
N ARG A 158 -16.39 -10.66 -7.56
CA ARG A 158 -15.35 -10.88 -6.55
C ARG A 158 -15.73 -10.21 -5.22
N PRO A 159 -15.56 -10.87 -4.05
CA PRO A 159 -16.09 -10.34 -2.77
C PRO A 159 -15.59 -8.94 -2.39
N ASP A 160 -14.31 -8.63 -2.62
CA ASP A 160 -13.76 -7.30 -2.34
C ASP A 160 -14.34 -6.22 -3.24
N LEU A 161 -14.63 -6.54 -4.51
CA LEU A 161 -15.26 -5.59 -5.44
C LEU A 161 -16.71 -5.33 -5.06
N TRP A 162 -17.47 -6.35 -4.65
CA TRP A 162 -18.82 -6.14 -4.12
C TRP A 162 -18.82 -5.34 -2.83
N GLY A 163 -17.85 -5.57 -1.95
CA GLY A 163 -17.68 -4.79 -0.73
C GLY A 163 -17.56 -3.29 -1.02
N ARG A 164 -16.66 -2.95 -1.95
CA ARG A 164 -16.48 -1.58 -2.45
C ARG A 164 -17.71 -1.05 -3.16
N ARG A 165 -18.32 -1.86 -4.02
CA ARG A 165 -19.48 -1.48 -4.82
C ARG A 165 -20.64 -1.08 -3.92
N ILE A 166 -20.89 -1.82 -2.84
CA ILE A 166 -21.93 -1.45 -1.87
C ILE A 166 -21.63 -0.07 -1.29
N LEU A 167 -20.41 0.15 -0.77
CA LEU A 167 -20.02 1.45 -0.21
C LEU A 167 -20.19 2.59 -1.24
N PHE A 168 -19.66 2.43 -2.45
CA PHE A 168 -19.74 3.46 -3.49
C PHE A 168 -21.17 3.68 -3.99
N TRP A 169 -21.96 2.63 -4.22
CA TRP A 169 -23.35 2.77 -4.67
C TRP A 169 -24.21 3.45 -3.61
N THR A 170 -23.99 3.15 -2.34
CA THR A 170 -24.78 3.77 -1.28
C THR A 170 -24.37 5.20 -1.01
N SER A 171 -23.07 5.52 -1.02
CA SER A 171 -22.60 6.90 -0.82
C SER A 171 -22.92 7.81 -2.02
N HIS A 172 -22.90 7.26 -3.23
CA HIS A 172 -23.19 8.00 -4.46
C HIS A 172 -24.59 7.69 -5.02
N ALA A 173 -25.50 7.21 -4.17
CA ALA A 173 -26.89 6.92 -4.51
C ALA A 173 -27.59 8.09 -5.25
N PRO A 174 -27.36 9.38 -4.92
CA PRO A 174 -27.96 10.49 -5.67
C PRO A 174 -27.53 10.57 -7.14
N LEU A 175 -26.43 9.94 -7.56
CA LEU A 175 -26.04 9.86 -8.97
C LEU A 175 -26.69 8.68 -9.71
N ILE A 176 -27.07 7.61 -8.99
CA ILE A 176 -27.49 6.35 -9.61
C ILE A 176 -28.94 5.93 -9.35
N LEU A 177 -29.63 6.53 -8.37
CA LEU A 177 -31.02 6.24 -8.00
C LEU A 177 -31.96 7.43 -8.24
N SER A 178 -31.53 8.37 -9.09
CA SER A 178 -32.22 9.63 -9.36
C SER A 178 -33.18 9.59 -10.54
N SER A 179 -33.06 8.56 -11.39
CA SER A 179 -33.95 8.30 -12.51
C SER A 179 -35.42 8.15 -12.10
N THR A 180 -36.32 8.61 -12.98
CA THR A 180 -37.76 8.37 -12.89
C THR A 180 -38.17 6.98 -13.37
N ASP A 181 -37.26 6.23 -14.01
CA ASP A 181 -37.49 4.85 -14.43
C ASP A 181 -37.51 3.91 -13.21
N LEU A 182 -38.72 3.47 -12.86
CA LEU A 182 -38.97 2.56 -11.75
C LEU A 182 -38.40 1.16 -11.98
N VAL A 183 -38.28 0.70 -13.23
CA VAL A 183 -37.72 -0.62 -13.57
C VAL A 183 -36.22 -0.59 -13.32
N TYR A 184 -35.53 0.42 -13.85
CA TYR A 184 -34.11 0.64 -13.59
C TYR A 184 -33.82 0.76 -12.09
N ARG A 185 -34.55 1.63 -11.38
CA ARG A 185 -34.36 1.82 -9.93
C ARG A 185 -34.55 0.51 -9.15
N SER A 186 -35.58 -0.27 -9.50
CA SER A 186 -35.83 -1.58 -8.89
C SER A 186 -34.71 -2.57 -9.20
N SER A 187 -34.17 -2.56 -10.42
CA SER A 187 -33.04 -3.40 -10.82
C SER A 187 -31.77 -3.08 -10.01
N VAL A 188 -31.45 -1.80 -9.82
CA VAL A 188 -30.30 -1.36 -8.99
C VAL A 188 -30.46 -1.87 -7.55
N LEU A 189 -31.60 -1.60 -6.92
CA LEU A 189 -31.86 -1.99 -5.52
C LEU A 189 -31.90 -3.51 -5.31
N ASN A 190 -32.52 -4.24 -6.24
CA ASN A 190 -32.52 -5.71 -6.20
C ASN A 190 -31.09 -6.26 -6.35
N THR A 191 -30.32 -5.73 -7.28
CA THR A 191 -28.94 -6.15 -7.51
C THR A 191 -28.04 -5.85 -6.31
N LEU A 192 -28.20 -4.70 -5.66
CA LEU A 192 -27.52 -4.38 -4.39
C LEU A 192 -27.85 -5.43 -3.31
N ALA A 193 -29.13 -5.77 -3.14
CA ALA A 193 -29.57 -6.77 -2.16
C ALA A 193 -29.07 -8.20 -2.49
N ARG A 194 -28.90 -8.53 -3.77
CA ARG A 194 -28.26 -9.79 -4.21
C ARG A 194 -26.77 -9.78 -3.90
N GLY A 195 -26.07 -8.69 -4.18
CA GLY A 195 -24.66 -8.52 -3.84
C GLY A 195 -24.40 -8.66 -2.34
N ALA A 196 -25.25 -8.05 -1.50
CA ALA A 196 -25.18 -8.21 -0.05
C ALA A 196 -25.28 -9.68 0.38
N ARG A 197 -26.24 -10.43 -0.17
CA ARG A 197 -26.42 -11.86 0.14
C ARG A 197 -25.30 -12.75 -0.39
N HIS A 198 -24.68 -12.34 -1.50
CA HIS A 198 -23.46 -12.99 -1.98
C HIS A 198 -22.31 -12.81 -0.98
N LEU A 199 -22.14 -11.60 -0.42
CA LEU A 199 -21.11 -11.33 0.58
C LEU A 199 -21.34 -12.04 1.92
N ASP A 200 -22.60 -12.20 2.35
CA ASP A 200 -22.96 -12.90 3.61
C ASP A 200 -22.26 -14.27 3.75
N ARG A 201 -21.90 -14.92 2.64
CA ARG A 201 -21.19 -16.22 2.60
C ARG A 201 -19.87 -16.20 1.82
N GLY A 202 -19.52 -15.03 1.27
CA GLY A 202 -18.40 -14.86 0.34
C GLY A 202 -17.26 -14.00 0.88
N ALA A 203 -17.50 -13.21 1.93
CA ALA A 203 -16.54 -12.20 2.38
C ALA A 203 -15.17 -12.78 2.77
N ASP A 204 -15.12 -13.90 3.50
CA ASP A 204 -13.86 -14.54 3.90
C ASP A 204 -13.06 -15.15 2.73
N LYS A 205 -13.68 -15.31 1.56
CA LYS A 205 -13.00 -15.79 0.35
C LYS A 205 -12.15 -14.72 -0.31
N ALA A 206 -12.31 -13.45 0.07
CA ALA A 206 -11.35 -12.43 -0.36
C ALA A 206 -9.98 -12.66 0.29
N ALA A 207 -8.94 -12.29 -0.45
CA ALA A 207 -7.57 -12.34 0.04
C ALA A 207 -7.42 -11.49 1.33
N PRO A 208 -6.60 -11.91 2.31
CA PRO A 208 -6.33 -11.15 3.53
C PRO A 208 -5.87 -9.70 3.24
N GLY A 209 -6.06 -8.81 4.21
CA GLY A 209 -5.74 -7.38 4.07
C GLY A 209 -6.94 -6.56 3.55
N SER A 210 -6.67 -5.48 2.82
CA SER A 210 -7.71 -4.50 2.45
C SER A 210 -8.84 -5.09 1.60
N ARG A 211 -8.58 -6.16 0.84
CA ARG A 211 -9.63 -6.84 0.05
C ARG A 211 -10.69 -7.51 0.92
N ARG A 212 -10.28 -8.30 1.92
CA ARG A 212 -11.21 -8.91 2.87
C ARG A 212 -11.88 -7.87 3.77
N ILE A 213 -11.15 -6.83 4.16
CA ILE A 213 -11.71 -5.68 4.90
C ILE A 213 -12.82 -5.03 4.06
N ALA A 214 -12.58 -4.76 2.76
CA ALA A 214 -13.60 -4.19 1.87
C ALA A 214 -14.86 -5.05 1.80
N ALA A 215 -14.69 -6.37 1.65
CA ALA A 215 -15.80 -7.31 1.59
C ALA A 215 -16.66 -7.24 2.87
N TRP A 216 -16.05 -7.27 4.06
CA TRP A 216 -16.76 -7.17 5.32
C TRP A 216 -17.36 -5.79 5.59
N CYS A 217 -16.69 -4.69 5.19
CA CYS A 217 -17.29 -3.36 5.22
C CYS A 217 -18.59 -3.31 4.41
N GLY A 218 -18.62 -3.96 3.23
CA GLY A 218 -19.85 -4.05 2.43
C GLY A 218 -20.96 -4.86 3.09
N VAL A 219 -20.64 -5.95 3.80
CA VAL A 219 -21.64 -6.71 4.59
C VAL A 219 -22.26 -5.82 5.66
N VAL A 220 -21.43 -5.12 6.44
CA VAL A 220 -21.89 -4.22 7.51
C VAL A 220 -22.70 -3.06 6.93
N ALA A 221 -22.19 -2.39 5.89
CA ALA A 221 -22.89 -1.29 5.23
C ALA A 221 -24.24 -1.74 4.66
N ALA A 222 -24.33 -2.92 4.04
CA ALA A 222 -25.59 -3.48 3.59
C ALA A 222 -26.55 -3.79 4.76
N GLY A 223 -26.04 -4.28 5.89
CA GLY A 223 -26.83 -4.48 7.11
C GLY A 223 -27.40 -3.17 7.67
N LEU A 224 -26.64 -2.07 7.55
CA LEU A 224 -27.03 -0.75 7.99
C LEU A 224 -27.96 -0.02 7.01
N LEU A 225 -27.94 -0.33 5.72
CA LEU A 225 -28.63 0.50 4.71
C LEU A 225 -29.80 -0.19 4.03
N ILE A 226 -29.87 -1.52 4.08
CA ILE A 226 -30.96 -2.32 3.51
C ILE A 226 -31.95 -2.71 4.63
N PRO A 227 -33.27 -2.44 4.46
CA PRO A 227 -34.31 -2.89 5.39
C PRO A 227 -34.20 -4.36 5.81
N GLY A 228 -34.39 -4.64 7.10
CA GLY A 228 -34.26 -5.98 7.68
C GLY A 228 -32.81 -6.47 7.81
N GLY A 229 -31.84 -5.57 7.80
CA GLY A 229 -30.41 -5.87 7.80
C GLY A 229 -29.76 -6.11 9.17
N ASP A 230 -30.47 -6.00 10.29
CA ASP A 230 -29.86 -6.06 11.63
C ASP A 230 -29.09 -7.38 11.91
N PRO A 231 -29.60 -8.59 11.55
CA PRO A 231 -28.82 -9.82 11.70
C PRO A 231 -27.54 -9.81 10.84
N ARG A 232 -27.59 -9.21 9.65
CA ARG A 232 -26.42 -9.04 8.77
C ARG A 232 -25.41 -8.08 9.39
N LYS A 233 -25.86 -6.98 10.01
CA LYS A 233 -25.00 -6.03 10.72
C LYS A 233 -24.21 -6.75 11.80
N SER A 234 -24.87 -7.43 12.74
CA SER A 234 -24.19 -8.10 13.87
C SER A 234 -23.21 -9.18 13.39
N PHE A 235 -23.60 -9.98 12.40
CA PHE A 235 -22.70 -10.97 11.80
C PHE A 235 -21.50 -10.32 11.07
N GLY A 236 -21.77 -9.24 10.33
CA GLY A 236 -20.77 -8.47 9.60
C GLY A 236 -19.75 -7.80 10.51
N GLU A 237 -20.17 -7.25 11.66
CA GLU A 237 -19.30 -6.62 12.65
C GLU A 237 -18.29 -7.63 13.21
N ALA A 238 -18.75 -8.85 13.55
CA ALA A 238 -17.86 -9.93 13.98
C ALA A 238 -16.89 -10.37 12.88
N GLY A 239 -17.35 -10.44 11.62
CA GLY A 239 -16.50 -10.75 10.47
C GLY A 239 -15.45 -9.69 10.20
N LEU A 240 -15.82 -8.41 10.26
CA LEU A 240 -14.92 -7.28 10.11
C LEU A 240 -13.86 -7.26 11.20
N ALA A 241 -14.24 -7.48 12.46
CA ALA A 241 -13.29 -7.56 13.57
C ALA A 241 -12.24 -8.65 13.35
N ARG A 242 -12.63 -9.85 12.89
CA ARG A 242 -11.70 -10.93 12.52
C ARG A 242 -10.80 -10.55 11.33
N ALA A 243 -11.36 -9.89 10.32
CA ALA A 243 -10.59 -9.45 9.16
C ALA A 243 -9.55 -8.38 9.50
N LEU A 244 -9.85 -7.48 10.43
CA LEU A 244 -8.91 -6.50 10.96
C LEU A 244 -7.82 -7.18 11.79
N ALA A 245 -8.20 -8.09 12.71
CA ALA A 245 -7.25 -8.84 13.53
C ALA A 245 -6.27 -9.68 12.70
N GLY A 246 -6.72 -10.29 11.60
CA GLY A 246 -5.86 -11.06 10.70
C GLY A 246 -5.16 -10.23 9.61
N GLY A 247 -5.50 -8.96 9.46
CA GLY A 247 -5.00 -8.06 8.41
C GLY A 247 -3.97 -7.05 8.89
N LEU A 248 -3.85 -6.88 10.21
CA LEU A 248 -3.00 -5.89 10.86
C LEU A 248 -2.07 -6.55 11.87
N SER A 249 -0.89 -5.98 12.05
CA SER A 249 -0.03 -6.24 13.21
C SER A 249 -0.48 -5.41 14.42
N ASP A 250 0.06 -5.75 15.60
CA ASP A 250 -0.30 -5.09 16.85
C ASP A 250 0.04 -3.60 16.84
N ASP A 251 1.12 -3.22 16.15
CA ASP A 251 1.54 -1.84 15.92
C ASP A 251 0.74 -1.08 14.84
N GLY A 252 -0.33 -1.69 14.30
CA GLY A 252 -1.20 -1.08 13.29
C GLY A 252 -0.70 -1.19 11.85
N GLY A 253 0.46 -1.81 11.65
CA GLY A 253 0.99 -2.14 10.32
C GLY A 253 0.12 -3.13 9.56
N ALA A 254 0.21 -3.12 8.22
CA ALA A 254 -0.42 -4.14 7.39
C ALA A 254 0.42 -5.42 7.35
N VAL A 255 -0.22 -6.60 7.40
CA VAL A 255 0.46 -7.90 7.24
C VAL A 255 1.13 -8.07 5.87
N SER A 256 0.66 -7.32 4.86
CA SER A 256 1.28 -7.24 3.53
C SER A 256 2.56 -6.39 3.50
N ARG A 257 2.87 -5.74 4.63
CA ARG A 257 3.90 -4.71 4.77
C ARG A 257 3.73 -3.50 3.84
N SER A 258 2.58 -3.35 3.17
CA SER A 258 2.34 -2.29 2.18
C SER A 258 1.61 -1.07 2.78
N PRO A 259 2.19 0.13 2.76
CA PRO A 259 1.49 1.37 3.15
C PRO A 259 0.28 1.69 2.27
N ALA A 260 0.35 1.34 0.98
CA ALA A 260 -0.79 1.51 0.08
C ALA A 260 -2.01 0.69 0.51
N MET A 261 -1.79 -0.49 1.11
CA MET A 261 -2.87 -1.30 1.69
C MET A 261 -3.50 -0.61 2.91
N LEU A 262 -2.70 0.01 3.78
CA LEU A 262 -3.22 0.77 4.93
C LEU A 262 -4.04 1.98 4.46
N LEU A 263 -3.55 2.75 3.49
CA LEU A 263 -4.27 3.88 2.92
C LEU A 263 -5.66 3.47 2.38
N ASP A 264 -5.71 2.35 1.66
CA ASP A 264 -6.95 1.80 1.11
C ASP A 264 -7.89 1.29 2.22
N ALA A 265 -7.37 0.59 3.22
CA ALA A 265 -8.17 0.11 4.35
C ALA A 265 -8.72 1.26 5.23
N ILE A 266 -7.92 2.29 5.52
CA ILE A 266 -8.38 3.48 6.27
C ILE A 266 -9.51 4.18 5.51
N MET A 267 -9.39 4.34 4.19
CA MET A 267 -10.46 4.90 3.36
C MET A 267 -11.76 4.08 3.47
N LEU A 268 -11.68 2.75 3.42
CA LEU A 268 -12.86 1.88 3.53
C LEU A 268 -13.53 1.98 4.90
N LEU A 269 -12.74 2.06 5.98
CA LEU A 269 -13.25 2.22 7.33
C LEU A 269 -13.84 3.62 7.57
N ALA A 270 -13.26 4.66 6.97
CA ALA A 270 -13.81 6.02 6.98
C ALA A 270 -15.19 6.08 6.29
N MET A 271 -15.33 5.45 5.11
CA MET A 271 -16.65 5.33 4.45
C MET A 271 -17.65 4.54 5.30
N LEU A 272 -17.20 3.49 5.98
CA LEU A 272 -18.05 2.72 6.89
C LEU A 272 -18.50 3.58 8.07
N ARG A 273 -17.62 4.42 8.64
CA ARG A 273 -17.98 5.35 9.70
C ARG A 273 -19.09 6.31 9.27
N GLU A 274 -19.03 6.86 8.07
CA GLU A 274 -20.12 7.69 7.53
C GLU A 274 -21.42 6.90 7.35
N THR A 275 -21.33 5.58 7.12
CA THR A 275 -22.51 4.69 7.08
C THR A 275 -23.17 4.53 8.45
N TYR A 276 -22.38 4.41 9.52
CA TYR A 276 -22.89 4.43 10.90
C TYR A 276 -23.47 5.80 11.28
N ALA A 277 -22.77 6.89 10.93
CA ALA A 277 -23.23 8.25 11.20
C ALA A 277 -24.56 8.57 10.52
N ALA A 278 -24.75 8.16 9.26
CA ALA A 278 -26.02 8.29 8.54
C ALA A 278 -27.18 7.53 9.20
N ARG A 279 -26.87 6.51 10.01
CA ARG A 279 -27.82 5.76 10.84
C ARG A 279 -27.92 6.28 12.28
N ARG A 280 -27.15 7.32 12.65
CA ARG A 280 -27.00 7.85 14.01
C ARG A 280 -26.57 6.77 15.01
N LEU A 281 -25.65 5.92 14.58
CA LEU A 281 -25.05 4.87 15.40
C LEU A 281 -23.57 5.14 15.57
N GLU A 282 -23.00 4.64 16.66
CA GLU A 282 -21.56 4.68 16.90
C GLU A 282 -20.84 3.57 16.12
N LEU A 283 -19.60 3.86 15.72
CA LEU A 283 -18.75 2.89 15.06
C LEU A 283 -18.28 1.84 16.09
N PRO A 284 -18.25 0.53 15.78
CA PRO A 284 -17.83 -0.48 16.75
C PRO A 284 -16.38 -0.30 17.22
N ASP A 285 -16.12 -0.51 18.51
CA ASP A 285 -14.79 -0.33 19.14
C ASP A 285 -13.64 -1.05 18.40
N PRO A 286 -13.78 -2.30 17.91
CA PRO A 286 -12.70 -2.96 17.17
C PRO A 286 -12.28 -2.17 15.92
N VAL A 287 -13.22 -1.49 15.27
CA VAL A 287 -12.95 -0.67 14.08
C VAL A 287 -12.31 0.66 14.46
N GLN A 288 -12.80 1.31 15.52
CA GLN A 288 -12.21 2.53 16.05
C GLN A 288 -10.75 2.29 16.49
N ALA A 289 -10.52 1.23 17.25
CA ALA A 289 -9.19 0.82 17.71
C ALA A 289 -8.25 0.50 16.54
N ALA A 290 -8.75 -0.15 15.48
CA ALA A 290 -7.96 -0.41 14.28
C ALA A 290 -7.55 0.90 13.58
N LEU A 291 -8.48 1.84 13.38
CA LEU A 291 -8.18 3.17 12.81
C LEU A 291 -7.13 3.92 13.63
N ALA A 292 -7.26 3.91 14.95
CA ALA A 292 -6.34 4.57 15.87
C ALA A 292 -4.89 4.06 15.76
N ARG A 293 -4.69 2.78 15.38
CA ARG A 293 -3.35 2.19 15.17
C ARG A 293 -2.86 2.30 13.72
N MET A 294 -3.74 2.16 12.73
CA MET A 294 -3.37 2.20 11.31
C MET A 294 -2.90 3.58 10.85
N VAL A 295 -3.53 4.65 11.35
CA VAL A 295 -3.19 6.03 10.97
C VAL A 295 -1.77 6.44 11.36
N PRO A 296 -1.31 6.27 12.61
CA PRO A 296 0.07 6.60 12.97
C PRO A 296 1.07 5.72 12.22
N ALA A 297 0.76 4.43 11.98
CA ALA A 297 1.58 3.55 11.15
C ALA A 297 1.72 4.10 9.72
N LEU A 298 0.61 4.42 9.05
CA LEU A 298 0.63 5.01 7.70
C LEU A 298 1.47 6.30 7.66
N LEU A 299 1.24 7.21 8.61
CA LEU A 299 1.99 8.46 8.73
C LEU A 299 3.49 8.22 8.94
N GLY A 300 3.88 7.14 9.65
CA GLY A 300 5.26 6.70 9.81
C GLY A 300 6.00 6.41 8.50
N THR A 301 5.26 6.23 7.40
CA THR A 301 5.82 5.99 6.05
C THR A 301 5.64 7.18 5.10
N THR A 302 5.35 8.38 5.64
CA THR A 302 5.26 9.63 4.86
C THR A 302 6.58 10.41 4.89
N HIS A 303 6.95 10.97 3.74
CA HIS A 303 8.10 11.88 3.62
C HIS A 303 7.77 13.31 4.07
N GLY A 304 8.75 14.21 4.06
CA GLY A 304 8.52 15.63 4.36
C GLY A 304 7.60 16.34 3.35
N ASP A 305 7.42 15.78 2.14
CA ASP A 305 6.39 16.20 1.18
C ASP A 305 4.97 15.69 1.51
N ARG A 306 4.83 14.92 2.60
CA ARG A 306 3.59 14.27 3.08
C ARG A 306 3.00 13.22 2.14
N ALA A 307 3.69 12.88 1.05
CA ALA A 307 3.33 11.74 0.22
C ALA A 307 3.94 10.44 0.80
N LEU A 308 3.40 9.29 0.43
CA LEU A 308 3.92 8.00 0.89
C LEU A 308 5.30 7.70 0.29
N ALA A 309 6.12 6.97 1.04
CA ALA A 309 7.28 6.26 0.54
C ALA A 309 6.85 4.99 -0.24
N SER A 310 7.73 4.47 -1.10
CA SER A 310 7.37 3.41 -2.06
C SER A 310 7.83 2.03 -1.59
N TRP A 311 6.90 1.23 -1.09
CA TRP A 311 7.20 -0.07 -0.51
C TRP A 311 6.24 -1.17 -0.93
N GLN A 312 6.77 -2.41 -1.06
CA GLN A 312 5.99 -3.64 -1.26
C GLN A 312 4.96 -3.53 -2.41
N GLY A 313 5.45 -3.01 -3.55
CA GLY A 313 4.67 -2.77 -4.76
C GLY A 313 3.83 -1.49 -4.76
N GLY A 314 3.68 -0.82 -3.62
CA GLY A 314 3.06 0.51 -3.52
C GLY A 314 3.95 1.59 -4.12
N GLY A 315 3.31 2.59 -4.75
CA GLY A 315 3.96 3.82 -5.20
C GLY A 315 3.72 4.99 -4.23
N PRO A 316 4.26 6.17 -4.53
CA PRO A 316 4.16 7.34 -3.68
C PRO A 316 2.76 7.98 -3.82
N ALA A 317 1.79 7.51 -3.03
CA ALA A 317 0.48 8.14 -2.99
C ALA A 317 0.64 9.63 -2.66
N THR A 318 -0.07 10.49 -3.41
CA THR A 318 0.11 11.95 -3.35
C THR A 318 -0.25 12.50 -1.96
N ALA A 319 0.37 13.63 -1.60
CA ALA A 319 0.11 14.32 -0.34
C ALA A 319 -1.38 14.62 -0.14
N ASP A 320 -2.06 15.10 -1.19
CA ASP A 320 -3.50 15.40 -1.16
C ASP A 320 -4.32 14.14 -0.89
N ARG A 321 -3.93 13.00 -1.50
CA ARG A 321 -4.63 11.73 -1.30
C ARG A 321 -4.45 11.21 0.13
N VAL A 322 -3.24 11.29 0.66
CA VAL A 322 -2.96 10.91 2.05
C VAL A 322 -3.73 11.82 3.00
N ALA A 323 -3.65 13.13 2.82
CA ALA A 323 -4.35 14.11 3.65
C ALA A 323 -5.87 13.89 3.65
N ALA A 324 -6.48 13.69 2.49
CA ALA A 324 -7.92 13.43 2.38
C ALA A 324 -8.34 12.15 3.13
N VAL A 325 -7.54 11.08 3.09
CA VAL A 325 -7.84 9.83 3.81
C VAL A 325 -7.61 9.98 5.31
N ILE A 326 -6.57 10.70 5.74
CA ILE A 326 -6.32 10.97 7.16
C ILE A 326 -7.41 11.84 7.76
N GLU A 327 -7.80 12.92 7.08
CA GLU A 327 -8.91 13.78 7.53
C GLU A 327 -10.21 12.97 7.62
N ALA A 328 -10.50 12.18 6.58
CA ALA A 328 -11.66 11.28 6.57
C ALA A 328 -11.60 10.23 7.69
N SER A 329 -10.42 9.83 8.17
CA SER A 329 -10.30 8.86 9.28
C SER A 329 -10.73 9.45 10.63
N GLY A 330 -10.75 10.79 10.78
CA GLY A 330 -11.04 11.48 12.03
C GLY A 330 -9.98 11.29 13.13
N VAL A 331 -8.88 10.59 12.85
CA VAL A 331 -7.80 10.34 13.82
C VAL A 331 -6.75 11.44 13.71
N ARG A 332 -6.44 12.07 14.85
CA ARG A 332 -5.34 13.04 14.98
C ARG A 332 -4.23 12.43 15.82
N THR A 333 -3.06 12.27 15.24
CA THR A 333 -1.92 11.59 15.88
C THR A 333 -0.61 11.96 15.21
N ARG A 334 0.51 11.56 15.84
CA ARG A 334 1.86 11.71 15.29
C ARG A 334 2.26 10.46 14.49
N PRO A 335 3.20 10.58 13.52
CA PRO A 335 3.77 9.42 12.84
C PRO A 335 4.39 8.41 13.81
N LEU A 336 4.08 7.13 13.64
CA LEU A 336 4.75 6.05 14.37
C LEU A 336 6.23 6.00 13.95
N ARG A 337 7.13 6.24 14.91
CA ARG A 337 8.58 6.28 14.65
C ARG A 337 9.21 4.90 14.58
N GLN A 338 8.70 3.94 15.34
CA GLN A 338 9.28 2.61 15.53
C GLN A 338 8.17 1.56 15.43
N ALA A 339 7.89 1.08 14.22
CA ALA A 339 7.03 -0.09 14.07
C ALA A 339 7.83 -1.34 14.45
N ARG A 340 7.29 -2.19 15.34
CA ARG A 340 7.99 -3.38 15.84
C ARG A 340 7.80 -4.54 14.87
N ASP A 341 6.55 -4.91 14.61
CA ASP A 341 6.18 -6.08 13.81
C ASP A 341 6.11 -5.72 12.33
N TRP A 342 5.64 -4.51 12.00
CA TRP A 342 5.60 -4.04 10.63
C TRP A 342 7.01 -3.79 10.06
N GLY A 343 7.93 -3.42 10.96
CA GLY A 343 9.37 -3.32 10.71
C GLY A 343 9.87 -2.03 10.08
N TYR A 344 8.98 -1.08 9.75
CA TYR A 344 9.44 0.23 9.28
C TYR A 344 9.97 1.09 10.42
N GLN A 345 11.12 1.72 10.19
CA GLN A 345 11.72 2.68 11.10
C GLN A 345 11.71 4.05 10.47
N ARG A 346 11.34 5.07 11.25
CA ARG A 346 11.37 6.47 10.84
C ARG A 346 12.27 7.28 11.77
N LEU A 347 13.26 7.95 11.20
CA LEU A 347 14.03 9.02 11.85
C LEU A 347 13.61 10.36 11.26
N ALA A 348 13.53 11.39 12.10
CA ALA A 348 13.35 12.76 11.65
C ALA A 348 14.15 13.72 12.52
N ALA A 349 14.81 14.67 11.86
CA ALA A 349 15.64 15.69 12.50
C ALA A 349 15.65 16.93 11.61
N GLY A 350 15.36 18.11 12.16
CA GLY A 350 15.13 19.32 11.35
C GLY A 350 14.07 19.08 10.26
N SER A 351 14.43 19.36 9.00
CA SER A 351 13.61 19.08 7.82
C SER A 351 13.80 17.67 7.25
N ALA A 352 14.77 16.90 7.74
CA ALA A 352 15.14 15.61 7.19
C ALA A 352 14.22 14.49 7.70
N VAL A 353 13.86 13.57 6.80
CA VAL A 353 13.09 12.36 7.10
C VAL A 353 13.75 11.16 6.44
N LEU A 354 14.04 10.13 7.24
CA LEU A 354 14.57 8.85 6.81
C LEU A 354 13.56 7.74 7.14
N ILE A 355 13.25 6.89 6.17
CA ILE A 355 12.36 5.73 6.34
C ILE A 355 13.12 4.47 5.92
N VAL A 356 13.15 3.44 6.77
CA VAL A 356 13.95 2.22 6.58
C VAL A 356 13.07 0.98 6.66
N ASP A 357 13.23 0.05 5.70
CA ASP A 357 12.65 -1.30 5.75
C ASP A 357 13.53 -2.23 6.60
N ALA A 358 13.18 -2.42 7.87
CA ALA A 358 13.96 -3.22 8.83
C ALA A 358 13.23 -4.48 9.28
N ALA A 359 12.56 -5.20 8.37
CA ALA A 359 12.00 -6.52 8.65
C ALA A 359 12.12 -7.49 7.45
N PRO A 360 11.94 -8.80 7.68
CA PRO A 360 11.84 -9.77 6.60
C PRO A 360 10.73 -9.40 5.61
N PRO A 361 10.83 -9.83 4.35
CA PRO A 361 9.79 -9.58 3.35
C PRO A 361 8.45 -10.19 3.83
N PRO A 362 7.30 -9.65 3.38
CA PRO A 362 6.00 -10.19 3.77
C PRO A 362 5.85 -11.67 3.34
N VAL A 363 5.03 -12.42 4.09
CA VAL A 363 4.76 -13.84 3.78
C VAL A 363 4.17 -13.96 2.38
N ALA A 364 4.77 -14.80 1.52
CA ALA A 364 4.46 -14.88 0.10
C ALA A 364 2.96 -15.07 -0.23
N ARG A 365 2.23 -15.85 0.58
CA ARG A 365 0.79 -16.11 0.39
C ARG A 365 -0.11 -14.91 0.70
N LEU A 366 0.40 -13.90 1.41
CA LEU A 366 -0.35 -12.72 1.83
C LEU A 366 -0.15 -11.52 0.89
N VAL A 367 0.73 -11.64 -0.11
CA VAL A 367 1.10 -10.52 -0.99
C VAL A 367 1.17 -10.91 -2.46
N GLU A 368 0.72 -10.01 -3.32
CA GLU A 368 0.87 -10.15 -4.77
C GLU A 368 2.10 -9.43 -5.31
N SER A 369 2.64 -8.46 -4.57
CA SER A 369 3.74 -7.62 -5.04
C SER A 369 4.76 -7.30 -3.95
N GLY A 370 5.01 -8.25 -3.06
CA GLY A 370 6.12 -8.14 -2.12
C GLY A 370 7.45 -7.92 -2.85
N CYS A 371 8.34 -7.15 -2.25
CA CYS A 371 9.63 -6.74 -2.80
C CYS A 371 10.78 -7.42 -2.05
N ALA A 372 11.93 -7.52 -2.71
CA ALA A 372 13.20 -7.90 -2.08
C ALA A 372 13.92 -6.66 -1.53
N SER A 373 13.22 -5.87 -0.72
CA SER A 373 13.59 -4.51 -0.29
C SER A 373 14.27 -4.42 1.08
N THR A 374 14.51 -5.55 1.76
CA THR A 374 15.02 -5.53 3.14
C THR A 374 16.31 -4.71 3.28
N LEU A 375 16.34 -3.84 4.30
CA LEU A 375 17.36 -2.81 4.58
C LEU A 375 17.46 -1.66 3.58
N ALA A 376 16.55 -1.55 2.61
CA ALA A 376 16.45 -0.34 1.81
C ALA A 376 15.92 0.84 2.63
N PHE A 377 16.24 2.06 2.19
CA PHE A 377 15.76 3.29 2.80
C PHE A 377 15.32 4.31 1.74
N GLU A 378 14.46 5.24 2.15
CA GLU A 378 14.21 6.50 1.44
C GLU A 378 14.58 7.68 2.35
N PHE A 379 15.08 8.77 1.77
CA PHE A 379 15.55 9.95 2.48
C PHE A 379 15.12 11.24 1.79
N SER A 380 14.55 12.18 2.55
CA SER A 380 14.15 13.51 2.07
C SER A 380 14.65 14.62 2.97
N ASP A 381 14.90 15.79 2.40
CA ASP A 381 15.10 17.07 3.08
C ASP A 381 13.94 18.01 2.72
N GLY A 382 13.05 18.26 3.68
CA GLY A 382 11.81 18.96 3.44
C GLY A 382 10.97 18.23 2.38
N THR A 383 10.55 18.94 1.34
CA THR A 383 9.77 18.37 0.24
C THR A 383 10.63 17.71 -0.84
N ALA A 384 11.96 17.85 -0.78
CA ALA A 384 12.86 17.25 -1.75
C ALA A 384 13.23 15.82 -1.32
N ARG A 385 12.84 14.82 -2.11
CA ARG A 385 13.30 13.44 -1.92
C ARG A 385 14.68 13.30 -2.55
N LEU A 386 15.69 13.01 -1.74
CA LEU A 386 17.06 12.79 -2.21
C LEU A 386 17.24 11.35 -2.67
N ILE A 387 16.96 10.41 -1.78
CA ILE A 387 17.08 8.98 -2.02
C ILE A 387 15.68 8.37 -2.01
N VAL A 388 15.35 7.62 -3.04
CA VAL A 388 14.06 6.93 -3.20
C VAL A 388 14.28 5.44 -3.47
N ASN A 389 13.21 4.65 -3.52
CA ASN A 389 13.20 3.39 -4.26
C ASN A 389 12.48 3.59 -5.58
N CYS A 390 12.75 2.77 -6.60
CA CYS A 390 12.06 2.88 -7.88
C CYS A 390 10.54 2.70 -7.72
N GLY A 391 10.13 1.79 -6.82
CA GLY A 391 8.77 1.69 -6.29
C GLY A 391 7.68 1.27 -7.28
N GLY A 392 6.45 1.12 -6.78
CA GLY A 392 5.26 1.25 -7.61
C GLY A 392 4.89 0.09 -8.54
N SER A 393 5.32 -1.15 -8.34
CA SER A 393 4.94 -2.26 -9.26
C SER A 393 3.42 -2.51 -9.37
N GLN A 394 2.61 -2.14 -8.37
CA GLN A 394 1.13 -2.17 -8.43
C GLN A 394 0.51 -0.84 -8.88
N ALA A 395 1.25 0.25 -8.73
CA ALA A 395 0.81 1.59 -9.11
C ALA A 395 1.19 1.95 -10.55
N ALA A 396 2.18 1.25 -11.11
CA ALA A 396 2.78 1.47 -12.41
C ALA A 396 1.73 1.42 -13.52
N SER A 397 1.89 2.34 -14.47
CA SER A 397 1.07 2.44 -15.67
C SER A 397 1.05 1.11 -16.37
N THR A 398 -0.13 0.70 -16.83
CA THR A 398 -0.31 -0.58 -17.53
C THR A 398 0.33 -0.56 -18.92
N GLN A 399 0.73 0.62 -19.39
CA GLN A 399 1.51 0.83 -20.61
C GLN A 399 2.99 0.44 -20.45
N LEU A 400 3.50 0.28 -19.21
CA LEU A 400 4.88 -0.14 -18.99
C LEU A 400 5.08 -1.63 -19.33
N PRO A 401 6.22 -2.00 -19.94
CA PRO A 401 6.55 -3.40 -20.18
C PRO A 401 6.53 -4.23 -18.89
N LYS A 402 5.89 -5.42 -18.92
CA LYS A 402 5.78 -6.32 -17.76
C LYS A 402 7.13 -6.64 -17.11
N LYS A 403 8.21 -6.70 -17.90
CA LYS A 403 9.58 -6.92 -17.40
C LYS A 403 10.05 -5.77 -16.50
N ILE A 404 9.75 -4.52 -16.86
CA ILE A 404 10.05 -3.35 -16.03
C ILE A 404 9.23 -3.41 -14.74
N ILE A 405 7.92 -3.66 -14.85
CA ILE A 405 7.02 -3.79 -13.68
C ILE A 405 7.51 -4.87 -12.71
N GLY A 406 7.94 -6.02 -13.23
CA GLY A 406 8.55 -7.08 -12.41
C GLY A 406 9.89 -6.66 -11.80
N GLY A 407 10.71 -5.92 -12.54
CA GLY A 407 12.01 -5.39 -12.10
C GLY A 407 11.92 -4.44 -10.90
N LEU A 408 10.84 -3.65 -10.79
CA LEU A 408 10.58 -2.75 -9.66
C LEU A 408 10.54 -3.44 -8.29
N ARG A 409 10.39 -4.76 -8.26
CA ARG A 409 10.32 -5.56 -7.03
C ARG A 409 11.68 -6.11 -6.59
N THR A 410 12.69 -6.07 -7.47
CA THR A 410 14.02 -6.61 -7.23
C THR A 410 14.80 -5.77 -6.23
N THR A 411 15.82 -6.35 -5.59
CA THR A 411 16.70 -5.61 -4.68
C THR A 411 17.45 -4.50 -5.42
N ALA A 412 17.74 -4.69 -6.72
CA ALA A 412 18.38 -3.69 -7.56
C ALA A 412 17.53 -2.44 -7.86
N ALA A 413 16.23 -2.48 -7.57
CA ALA A 413 15.30 -1.35 -7.70
C ALA A 413 15.08 -0.60 -6.37
N HIS A 414 15.87 -0.92 -5.34
CA HIS A 414 15.79 -0.34 -4.01
C HIS A 414 17.16 0.19 -3.58
N SER A 415 17.15 1.22 -2.73
CA SER A 415 18.38 1.87 -2.25
C SER A 415 19.04 1.04 -1.15
N THR A 416 19.67 -0.06 -1.55
CA THR A 416 20.29 -1.07 -0.67
C THR A 416 21.44 -1.81 -1.38
N LEU A 417 22.07 -2.77 -0.69
CA LEU A 417 23.17 -3.59 -1.17
C LEU A 417 22.69 -4.86 -1.89
N ILE A 418 23.31 -5.17 -3.03
CA ILE A 418 23.22 -6.45 -3.73
C ILE A 418 24.55 -7.21 -3.73
N VAL A 419 24.49 -8.54 -3.77
CA VAL A 419 25.66 -9.41 -3.89
C VAL A 419 25.52 -10.29 -5.13
N GLY A 420 26.55 -10.31 -5.99
CA GLY A 420 26.61 -11.16 -7.18
C GLY A 420 25.40 -11.04 -8.09
N ASP A 421 24.95 -9.81 -8.33
CA ASP A 421 23.74 -9.47 -9.12
C ASP A 421 22.52 -10.31 -8.75
N SER A 422 22.30 -10.51 -7.44
CA SER A 422 21.20 -11.31 -6.93
C SER A 422 20.38 -10.55 -5.88
N ASN A 423 19.09 -10.89 -5.83
CA ASN A 423 18.17 -10.33 -4.84
C ASN A 423 18.43 -10.92 -3.44
N SER A 424 18.20 -10.11 -2.41
CA SER A 424 18.19 -10.54 -1.01
C SER A 424 17.09 -11.57 -0.73
N THR A 425 15.99 -11.50 -1.49
CA THR A 425 14.90 -12.47 -1.52
C THR A 425 14.52 -12.82 -2.95
N ALA A 426 14.41 -14.11 -3.24
CA ALA A 426 14.05 -14.57 -4.58
C ALA A 426 12.63 -14.10 -4.97
N ILE A 427 12.47 -13.76 -6.25
CA ILE A 427 11.17 -13.46 -6.85
C ILE A 427 10.99 -14.46 -7.98
N HIS A 428 9.95 -15.28 -7.89
CA HIS A 428 9.67 -16.31 -8.88
C HIS A 428 9.02 -15.71 -10.15
N PRO A 429 9.07 -16.43 -11.29
CA PRO A 429 8.44 -15.97 -12.53
C PRO A 429 6.93 -15.73 -12.42
N ASP A 430 6.25 -16.44 -11.51
CA ASP A 430 4.81 -16.23 -11.22
C ASP A 430 4.56 -15.00 -10.32
N GLY A 431 5.61 -14.28 -9.94
CA GLY A 431 5.56 -13.10 -9.09
C GLY A 431 5.51 -13.43 -7.60
N THR A 432 5.53 -14.69 -7.17
CA THR A 432 5.57 -15.01 -5.74
C THR A 432 6.97 -14.80 -5.15
N LEU A 433 7.03 -14.46 -3.86
CA LEU A 433 8.30 -14.42 -3.14
C LEU A 433 8.79 -15.84 -2.84
N GLY A 434 10.09 -16.06 -3.02
CA GLY A 434 10.77 -17.32 -2.76
C GLY A 434 11.67 -17.27 -1.54
N ARG A 435 12.66 -18.17 -1.48
CA ARG A 435 13.66 -18.19 -0.41
C ARG A 435 14.51 -16.91 -0.41
N GLY A 436 14.83 -16.40 0.76
CA GLY A 436 15.50 -15.12 0.93
C GLY A 436 15.82 -14.82 2.38
N VAL A 437 15.67 -13.56 2.74
CA VAL A 437 15.77 -13.09 4.13
C VAL A 437 14.74 -13.81 4.99
N ALA A 438 15.20 -14.48 6.05
CA ALA A 438 14.36 -15.10 7.07
C ALA A 438 14.46 -14.34 8.40
N GLU A 439 15.61 -13.73 8.67
CA GLU A 439 15.88 -13.03 9.92
C GLU A 439 16.37 -11.61 9.66
N VAL A 440 15.85 -10.68 10.46
CA VAL A 440 16.38 -9.32 10.54
C VAL A 440 16.70 -8.98 11.99
N GLU A 441 17.95 -8.63 12.25
CA GLU A 441 18.35 -8.01 13.52
C GLU A 441 18.22 -6.50 13.40
N LEU A 442 17.75 -5.84 14.45
CA LEU A 442 17.56 -4.39 14.51
C LEU A 442 17.96 -3.85 15.89
N SER A 443 18.82 -2.84 15.89
CA SER A 443 19.20 -2.03 17.04
C SER A 443 18.95 -0.56 16.73
N ARG A 444 18.36 0.16 17.69
CA ARG A 444 18.10 1.61 17.59
C ARG A 444 18.60 2.32 18.82
N GLN A 445 19.21 3.48 18.62
CA GLN A 445 19.71 4.37 19.68
C GLN A 445 19.39 5.81 19.28
N GLU A 446 18.93 6.62 20.23
CA GLU A 446 18.64 8.04 19.98
C GLU A 446 19.28 8.92 21.05
N SER A 447 19.81 10.05 20.60
CA SER A 447 20.32 11.11 21.47
C SER A 447 19.96 12.46 20.87
N ALA A 448 20.13 13.53 21.64
CA ALA A 448 19.98 14.89 21.11
C ALA A 448 20.94 15.18 19.95
N ALA A 449 22.11 14.55 19.94
CA ALA A 449 23.14 14.77 18.93
C ALA A 449 22.87 14.00 17.62
N ALA A 450 22.35 12.78 17.71
CA ALA A 450 22.07 11.92 16.55
C ALA A 450 21.12 10.77 16.88
N SER A 451 20.43 10.28 15.86
CA SER A 451 19.65 9.03 15.87
C SER A 451 20.33 7.96 15.02
N ARG A 452 20.45 6.75 15.53
CA ARG A 452 21.14 5.62 14.87
C ARG A 452 20.24 4.40 14.74
N ILE A 453 20.25 3.80 13.55
CA ILE A 453 19.67 2.49 13.25
C ILE A 453 20.79 1.58 12.78
N GLU A 454 20.91 0.40 13.38
CA GLU A 454 21.75 -0.69 12.91
C GLU A 454 20.87 -1.91 12.66
N ALA A 455 20.93 -2.47 11.47
CA ALA A 455 20.15 -3.65 11.14
C ALA A 455 20.91 -4.61 10.22
N SER A 456 20.62 -5.90 10.31
CA SER A 456 21.27 -6.93 9.48
C SER A 456 20.30 -7.99 8.99
N HIS A 457 20.61 -8.64 7.87
CA HIS A 457 19.78 -9.72 7.32
C HIS A 457 20.60 -10.88 6.74
N ASP A 458 20.01 -12.06 6.71
CA ASP A 458 20.65 -13.32 6.30
C ASP A 458 20.45 -13.71 4.82
N GLY A 459 19.74 -12.89 4.03
CA GLY A 459 19.33 -13.22 2.66
C GLY A 459 20.44 -13.67 1.69
N TYR A 460 21.71 -13.28 1.92
CA TYR A 460 22.85 -13.70 1.10
C TYR A 460 23.66 -14.88 1.68
N VAL A 461 23.38 -15.33 2.92
CA VAL A 461 24.17 -16.37 3.60
C VAL A 461 24.18 -17.67 2.81
N ARG A 462 23.02 -18.15 2.37
CA ARG A 462 22.92 -19.43 1.65
C ARG A 462 23.68 -19.43 0.32
N ARG A 463 23.63 -18.32 -0.43
CA ARG A 463 24.19 -18.24 -1.79
C ARG A 463 25.66 -17.84 -1.76
N TRP A 464 25.99 -16.84 -0.95
CA TRP A 464 27.27 -16.12 -0.95
C TRP A 464 28.03 -16.18 0.37
N GLY A 465 27.42 -16.64 1.47
CA GLY A 465 28.11 -16.76 2.76
C GLY A 465 28.33 -15.43 3.47
N PHE A 466 27.42 -14.47 3.28
CA PHE A 466 27.46 -13.16 3.92
C PHE A 466 26.12 -12.78 4.55
N VAL A 467 26.18 -12.23 5.76
CA VAL A 467 25.12 -11.39 6.33
C VAL A 467 25.35 -9.96 5.83
N HIS A 468 24.31 -9.30 5.35
CA HIS A 468 24.36 -7.87 5.04
C HIS A 468 23.96 -7.10 6.29
N ARG A 469 24.84 -6.22 6.77
CA ARG A 469 24.59 -5.31 7.88
C ARG A 469 24.65 -3.86 7.39
N ARG A 470 23.66 -3.07 7.74
CA ARG A 470 23.57 -1.64 7.46
C ARG A 470 23.47 -0.85 8.76
N GLN A 471 24.29 0.18 8.88
CA GLN A 471 24.18 1.20 9.92
C GLN A 471 23.83 2.53 9.27
N LEU A 472 22.92 3.28 9.88
CA LEU A 472 22.45 4.60 9.44
C LEU A 472 22.44 5.53 10.66
N MET A 473 23.02 6.72 10.53
CA MET A 473 23.06 7.73 11.57
C MET A 473 22.65 9.08 10.99
N LEU A 474 21.55 9.64 11.51
CA LEU A 474 21.07 10.98 11.17
C LEU A 474 21.45 11.95 12.28
N THR A 475 22.12 13.05 11.94
CA THR A 475 22.45 14.11 12.92
C THR A 475 21.19 14.81 13.43
N GLY A 476 21.24 15.34 14.65
CA GLY A 476 20.10 15.99 15.31
C GLY A 476 19.59 17.25 14.60
N ASP A 477 20.42 17.87 13.76
CA ASP A 477 20.02 18.99 12.88
C ASP A 477 19.48 18.55 11.51
N GLY A 478 19.55 17.25 11.20
CA GLY A 478 19.13 16.67 9.92
C GLY A 478 20.02 17.02 8.72
N ARG A 479 21.18 17.66 8.93
CA ARG A 479 22.05 18.11 7.82
C ARG A 479 23.05 17.05 7.36
N GLU A 480 23.16 15.93 8.05
CA GLU A 480 24.05 14.84 7.69
C GLU A 480 23.43 13.46 7.96
N LEU A 481 23.43 12.60 6.94
CA LEU A 481 23.12 11.18 7.04
C LEU A 481 24.37 10.38 6.73
N ARG A 482 24.88 9.63 7.71
CA ARG A 482 25.98 8.68 7.54
C ARG A 482 25.46 7.27 7.44
N GLY A 483 26.12 6.44 6.64
CA GLY A 483 25.86 5.02 6.63
C GLY A 483 27.10 4.16 6.47
N GLU A 484 26.97 2.90 6.89
CA GLU A 484 27.95 1.85 6.67
C GLU A 484 27.23 0.59 6.23
N ASP A 485 27.63 0.04 5.10
CA ASP A 485 27.16 -1.24 4.58
C ASP A 485 28.30 -2.27 4.68
N ALA A 486 28.06 -3.36 5.39
CA ALA A 486 29.04 -4.41 5.63
C ALA A 486 28.52 -5.78 5.20
N LEU A 487 29.39 -6.56 4.56
CA LEU A 487 29.20 -7.97 4.27
C LEU A 487 29.99 -8.79 5.29
N LEU A 488 29.29 -9.32 6.27
CA LEU A 488 29.90 -10.07 7.38
C LEU A 488 29.94 -11.57 7.05
N PRO A 489 31.10 -12.23 7.20
CA PRO A 489 31.25 -13.63 6.87
C PRO A 489 30.33 -14.51 7.73
N SER A 490 29.52 -15.37 7.11
CA SER A 490 28.63 -16.30 7.83
C SER A 490 28.35 -17.58 7.03
N GLY A 491 27.95 -18.64 7.73
CA GLY A 491 27.68 -19.96 7.15
C GLY A 491 28.93 -20.80 6.86
N ARG A 492 28.72 -22.04 6.39
CA ARG A 492 29.78 -23.07 6.21
C ARG A 492 30.29 -23.20 4.77
N LYS A 493 29.80 -22.39 3.83
CA LYS A 493 30.11 -22.56 2.40
C LYS A 493 31.51 -22.02 2.08
N ARG A 494 32.29 -22.76 1.29
CA ARG A 494 33.57 -22.30 0.75
C ARG A 494 33.31 -21.10 -0.16
N LYS A 495 33.88 -19.95 0.21
CA LYS A 495 33.64 -18.68 -0.49
C LYS A 495 34.53 -18.61 -1.73
N ALA A 496 34.00 -17.99 -2.79
CA ALA A 496 34.84 -17.54 -3.88
C ALA A 496 35.92 -16.59 -3.32
N PRO A 497 37.11 -16.52 -3.92
CA PRO A 497 38.18 -15.63 -3.46
C PRO A 497 37.70 -14.19 -3.31
N THR A 498 36.93 -13.72 -4.29
CA THR A 498 36.21 -12.44 -4.27
C THR A 498 34.77 -12.63 -4.74
N THR A 499 33.85 -11.82 -4.23
CA THR A 499 32.43 -11.79 -4.64
C THR A 499 32.01 -10.35 -4.92
N PRO A 500 31.55 -10.02 -6.13
CA PRO A 500 31.17 -8.65 -6.46
C PRO A 500 29.91 -8.23 -5.70
N PHE A 501 29.84 -6.97 -5.31
CA PHE A 501 28.66 -6.36 -4.70
C PHE A 501 28.47 -4.94 -5.25
N ALA A 502 27.25 -4.42 -5.10
CA ALA A 502 26.93 -3.03 -5.42
C ALA A 502 25.96 -2.47 -4.38
N ILE A 503 26.18 -1.23 -3.95
CA ILE A 503 25.25 -0.47 -3.11
C ILE A 503 24.63 0.60 -3.98
N ARG A 504 23.30 0.57 -4.10
CA ARG A 504 22.56 1.51 -4.94
C ARG A 504 21.88 2.58 -4.09
N PHE A 505 21.82 3.79 -4.65
CA PHE A 505 21.08 4.92 -4.12
C PHE A 505 20.32 5.57 -5.28
N HIS A 506 19.05 5.22 -5.45
CA HIS A 506 18.23 5.82 -6.50
C HIS A 506 17.88 7.26 -6.11
N LEU A 507 18.13 8.20 -7.02
CA LEU A 507 17.90 9.61 -6.75
C LEU A 507 16.44 9.99 -7.05
N GLY A 508 15.90 10.91 -6.23
CA GLY A 508 14.56 11.43 -6.44
C GLY A 508 14.42 12.23 -7.73
N ALA A 509 13.18 12.45 -8.16
CA ALA A 509 12.90 13.22 -9.37
C ALA A 509 13.52 14.63 -9.29
N ARG A 510 14.23 15.02 -10.36
CA ARG A 510 14.92 16.32 -10.49
C ARG A 510 16.10 16.53 -9.53
N VAL A 511 16.62 15.45 -8.93
CA VAL A 511 17.93 15.47 -8.28
C VAL A 511 18.99 15.14 -9.32
N GLU A 512 19.91 16.08 -9.53
CA GLU A 512 21.00 15.93 -10.52
C GLU A 512 22.30 15.61 -9.78
N ALA A 513 23.04 14.61 -10.28
CA ALA A 513 24.32 14.20 -9.72
C ALA A 513 25.50 14.55 -10.63
N SER A 514 26.60 14.98 -10.03
CA SER A 514 27.88 15.20 -10.72
C SER A 514 29.02 14.59 -9.90
N ALA A 515 29.71 13.60 -10.47
CA ALA A 515 30.82 12.92 -9.80
C ALA A 515 32.04 13.85 -9.66
N THR A 516 32.79 13.68 -8.59
CA THR A 516 34.11 14.31 -8.42
C THR A 516 35.19 13.52 -9.16
N ALA A 517 36.29 14.19 -9.51
CA ALA A 517 37.38 13.58 -10.30
C ALA A 517 38.06 12.38 -9.60
N ASP A 518 37.98 12.29 -8.27
CA ASP A 518 38.53 11.18 -7.48
C ASP A 518 37.68 9.89 -7.54
N GLY A 519 36.47 9.94 -8.11
CA GLY A 519 35.56 8.78 -8.16
C GLY A 519 35.05 8.33 -6.79
N LEU A 520 35.14 9.19 -5.75
CA LEU A 520 34.77 8.87 -4.38
C LEU A 520 33.67 9.77 -3.82
N ALA A 521 33.22 10.78 -4.57
CA ALA A 521 32.15 11.68 -4.17
C ALA A 521 31.29 12.14 -5.35
N ALA A 522 30.10 12.63 -5.03
CA ALA A 522 29.21 13.30 -5.98
C ALA A 522 28.55 14.51 -5.33
N ILE A 523 28.38 15.57 -6.11
CA ILE A 523 27.54 16.71 -5.74
C ILE A 523 26.14 16.45 -6.26
N LEU A 524 25.16 16.61 -5.39
CA LEU A 524 23.74 16.46 -5.66
C LEU A 524 23.08 17.83 -5.61
N ARG A 525 22.54 18.27 -6.75
CA ARG A 525 21.71 19.48 -6.83
C ARG A 525 20.26 19.06 -6.64
N VAL A 526 19.62 19.54 -5.56
CA VAL A 526 18.22 19.22 -5.28
C VAL A 526 17.29 20.36 -5.74
N PRO A 527 16.01 20.05 -6.03
CA PRO A 527 15.01 21.08 -6.29
C PRO A 527 14.94 22.09 -5.14
N GLY A 528 14.91 23.39 -5.46
CA GLY A 528 14.96 24.46 -4.47
C GLY A 528 16.37 25.00 -4.16
N GLY A 529 17.41 24.46 -4.80
CA GLY A 529 18.74 25.07 -4.84
C GLY A 529 19.68 24.65 -3.72
N ALA A 530 19.23 23.84 -2.75
CA ALA A 530 20.13 23.23 -1.80
C ALA A 530 21.12 22.28 -2.51
N LEU A 531 22.32 22.19 -1.97
CA LEU A 531 23.37 21.27 -2.45
C LEU A 531 23.65 20.23 -1.37
N TRP A 532 23.79 18.99 -1.79
CA TRP A 532 24.21 17.89 -0.94
C TRP A 532 25.47 17.25 -1.53
N GLN A 533 26.36 16.79 -0.68
CA GLN A 533 27.56 16.05 -1.08
C GLN A 533 27.41 14.60 -0.60
N PHE A 534 27.49 13.67 -1.54
CA PHE A 534 27.71 12.25 -1.27
C PHE A 534 29.21 11.96 -1.27
N ARG A 535 29.72 11.19 -0.30
CA ARG A 535 31.08 10.67 -0.30
C ARG A 535 31.10 9.24 0.22
N CYS A 536 31.92 8.38 -0.38
CA CYS A 536 32.11 7.00 0.07
C CYS A 536 33.58 6.62 0.24
N ARG A 537 33.81 5.54 0.97
CA ARG A 537 35.12 4.87 1.14
C ARG A 537 34.89 3.36 1.19
N GLY A 538 35.77 2.59 0.54
CA GLY A 538 35.69 1.12 0.48
C GLY A 538 35.06 0.57 -0.80
N GLY A 539 34.78 1.43 -1.78
CA GLY A 539 34.29 1.07 -3.11
C GLY A 539 34.46 2.22 -4.10
N MET A 540 34.17 1.96 -5.37
CA MET A 540 34.21 2.95 -6.45
C MET A 540 32.82 3.51 -6.72
N LEU A 541 32.68 4.83 -6.79
CA LEU A 541 31.42 5.49 -7.08
C LEU A 541 31.22 5.67 -8.59
N THR A 542 30.04 5.31 -9.06
CA THR A 542 29.57 5.55 -10.42
C THR A 542 28.17 6.18 -10.39
N ILE A 543 27.80 6.86 -11.47
CA ILE A 543 26.47 7.43 -11.66
C ILE A 543 25.85 6.73 -12.87
N ASP A 544 24.74 6.04 -12.64
CA ASP A 544 24.01 5.29 -13.66
C ASP A 544 22.60 5.86 -13.85
N ASP A 545 21.98 5.52 -14.97
CA ASP A 545 20.57 5.79 -15.20
C ASP A 545 19.68 4.99 -14.23
N SER A 546 18.57 5.59 -13.85
CA SER A 546 17.57 5.03 -12.95
C SER A 546 16.16 5.47 -13.38
N LEU A 547 15.16 4.89 -12.75
CA LEU A 547 13.78 5.32 -12.92
C LEU A 547 13.06 5.38 -11.57
N TRP A 548 12.01 6.19 -11.51
CA TRP A 548 11.11 6.29 -10.38
C TRP A 548 9.66 6.27 -10.87
N ILE A 549 8.78 5.53 -10.20
CA ILE A 549 7.36 5.51 -10.51
C ILE A 549 6.66 6.61 -9.70
N ASP A 550 6.08 7.60 -10.40
CA ASP A 550 5.37 8.70 -9.75
C ASP A 550 4.02 8.27 -9.14
N GLY A 551 3.36 9.18 -8.43
CA GLY A 551 2.06 8.92 -7.79
C GLY A 551 0.91 8.62 -8.75
N GLN A 552 1.12 8.79 -10.07
CA GLN A 552 0.18 8.45 -11.13
C GLN A 552 0.57 7.16 -11.87
N GLY A 553 1.65 6.49 -11.45
CA GLY A 553 2.14 5.27 -12.08
C GLY A 553 3.07 5.49 -13.26
N ARG A 554 3.46 6.73 -13.57
CA ARG A 554 4.28 7.02 -14.74
C ARG A 554 5.77 6.86 -14.40
N PRO A 555 6.58 6.33 -15.35
CA PRO A 555 8.02 6.29 -15.18
C PRO A 555 8.60 7.70 -15.33
N ILE A 556 9.44 8.09 -14.38
CA ILE A 556 10.24 9.31 -14.41
C ILE A 556 11.70 8.88 -14.53
N ALA A 557 12.40 9.37 -15.55
CA ALA A 557 13.83 9.16 -15.69
C ALA A 557 14.57 9.89 -14.56
N THR A 558 15.53 9.21 -13.94
CA THR A 558 16.32 9.69 -12.81
C THR A 558 17.74 9.15 -12.93
N GLN A 559 18.59 9.48 -11.96
CA GLN A 559 19.93 8.90 -11.83
C GLN A 559 20.00 8.07 -10.55
N GLN A 560 21.03 7.25 -10.43
CA GLN A 560 21.39 6.58 -9.18
C GLN A 560 22.88 6.69 -8.94
N LEU A 561 23.27 6.74 -7.68
CA LEU A 561 24.64 6.51 -7.27
C LEU A 561 24.84 5.01 -7.05
N VAL A 562 25.90 4.45 -7.62
CA VAL A 562 26.24 3.04 -7.44
C VAL A 562 27.67 2.93 -6.92
N VAL A 563 27.81 2.39 -5.72
CA VAL A 563 29.12 2.08 -5.14
C VAL A 563 29.40 0.60 -5.37
N VAL A 564 30.37 0.30 -6.23
CA VAL A 564 30.76 -1.08 -6.56
C VAL A 564 32.01 -1.50 -5.79
N GLY A 565 32.10 -2.80 -5.49
CA GLY A 565 33.28 -3.37 -4.84
C GLY A 565 33.29 -4.89 -4.88
N GLU A 566 34.34 -5.47 -4.34
CA GLU A 566 34.50 -6.92 -4.20
C GLU A 566 34.69 -7.29 -2.73
N ALA A 567 33.92 -8.28 -2.27
CA ALA A 567 34.06 -8.84 -0.94
C ALA A 567 35.01 -10.03 -0.96
N ALA A 568 36.09 -9.93 -0.19
CA ALA A 568 36.96 -11.06 0.11
C ALA A 568 36.25 -12.06 1.02
N ALA A 569 36.84 -13.25 1.21
CA ALA A 569 36.28 -14.27 2.10
C ALA A 569 36.01 -13.76 3.55
N GLY A 570 36.84 -12.83 4.02
CA GLY A 570 36.72 -12.16 5.32
C GLY A 570 35.62 -11.10 5.42
N GLY A 571 34.97 -10.74 4.31
CA GLY A 571 33.95 -9.70 4.25
C GLY A 571 34.41 -8.43 3.53
N ALA A 572 33.56 -7.41 3.58
CA ALA A 572 33.82 -6.06 3.10
C ALA A 572 33.01 -5.05 3.90
N SER A 573 33.45 -3.80 3.94
CA SER A 573 32.68 -2.68 4.49
C SER A 573 32.86 -1.44 3.63
N VAL A 574 31.78 -0.71 3.41
CA VAL A 574 31.72 0.56 2.70
C VAL A 574 31.06 1.59 3.61
N SER A 575 31.77 2.67 3.90
CA SER A 575 31.21 3.81 4.62
C SER A 575 30.84 4.91 3.63
N TRP A 576 29.71 5.58 3.86
CA TRP A 576 29.24 6.69 3.04
C TRP A 576 28.58 7.78 3.89
N ALA A 577 28.53 9.00 3.34
CA ALA A 577 27.87 10.13 3.97
C ALA A 577 27.20 11.03 2.93
N LEU A 578 25.99 11.48 3.25
CA LEU A 578 25.28 12.58 2.60
C LEU A 578 25.31 13.78 3.53
N LYS A 579 25.92 14.88 3.09
CA LYS A 579 26.03 16.11 3.88
C LYS A 579 25.46 17.29 3.11
N ARG A 580 24.56 18.04 3.74
CA ARG A 580 24.03 19.29 3.19
C ARG A 580 25.12 20.37 3.22
N ALA A 581 25.31 21.06 2.10
CA ALA A 581 26.16 22.23 2.05
C ALA A 581 25.65 23.33 3.00
N ALA A 582 26.57 24.19 3.44
CA ALA A 582 26.31 25.26 4.41
C ALA A 582 25.21 26.22 3.93
#